data_AF-A0A7Y7BEY3-F1
#
_entry.id   AF-A0A7Y7BEY3-F1
#
_cell.length_a   1.000
_cell.length_b   1.000
_cell.length_c   1.000
_cell.angle_alpha   90.00
_cell.angle_beta   90.00
_cell.angle_gamma   90.00
#
_symmetry.space_group_name_H-M   'P 1'
#
loop_
_entity.id
_entity.type
_entity.pdbx_description
1 polymer ?
#
loop_
_entity_poly.entity_id
_entity_poly.type
_entity_poly.pdbx_seq_one_letter_code
_entity_poly.pdbx_strand_id
1 'polypeptide(L)'
;VLLEEEIYQREIASIDQRFIDQTQILQNQVNDLKSDIETKRAKRDELAEIARQEADGTGGSMKRNAGPIYQIKKADADKAQTELDASIQNYQPQIDRLQTELTNLNQQKSMELAGIKRNPWDGMAAQLEALRQISIENRAIYLANIFIIALFIMLECSPVIVKIMASRGPYDDLLEIREHFFKNHNLEKIAQMDYETRERLKPLLG
;
A
#
# COMPACT_ATOMS: atom_id res chain seq x y z
N VAL A 1 18.80 -3.52 4.03
CA VAL A 1 18.39 -4.73 4.79
C VAL A 1 17.26 -4.43 5.76
N LEU A 2 17.44 -3.67 6.85
CA LEU A 2 16.32 -3.38 7.80
C LEU A 2 15.15 -2.60 7.16
N LEU A 3 15.43 -1.54 6.41
CA LEU A 3 14.41 -0.72 5.75
C LEU A 3 13.61 -1.48 4.67
N GLU A 4 14.32 -2.35 3.95
CA GLU A 4 13.76 -3.18 2.90
C GLU A 4 12.79 -4.20 3.51
N GLU A 5 13.23 -4.83 4.60
CA GLU A 5 12.37 -5.72 5.38
C GLU A 5 11.13 -4.96 5.87
N GLU A 6 11.26 -3.75 6.42
CA GLU A 6 10.10 -2.97 6.90
C GLU A 6 9.09 -2.60 5.80
N ILE A 7 9.55 -2.24 4.59
CA ILE A 7 8.65 -1.93 3.46
C ILE A 7 7.89 -3.19 3.03
N TYR A 8 8.59 -4.31 2.89
CA TYR A 8 7.95 -5.59 2.55
C TYR A 8 6.97 -6.04 3.64
N GLN A 9 7.35 -5.92 4.91
CA GLN A 9 6.47 -6.26 6.02
C GLN A 9 5.22 -5.37 6.05
N ARG A 10 5.34 -4.07 5.72
CA ARG A 10 4.19 -3.18 5.60
C ARG A 10 3.28 -3.57 4.43
N GLU A 11 3.85 -3.95 3.29
CA GLU A 11 3.09 -4.38 2.12
C GLU A 11 2.34 -5.69 2.40
N ILE A 12 3.02 -6.68 2.99
CA ILE A 12 2.42 -7.95 3.45
C ILE A 12 1.29 -7.67 4.44
N ALA A 13 1.54 -6.85 5.47
CA ALA A 13 0.52 -6.49 6.46
C ALA A 13 -0.69 -5.80 5.83
N SER A 14 -0.48 -4.95 4.82
CA SER A 14 -1.59 -4.30 4.10
C SER A 14 -2.44 -5.29 3.32
N ILE A 15 -1.82 -6.29 2.68
CA ILE A 15 -2.52 -7.37 1.98
C ILE A 15 -3.29 -8.20 3.00
N ASP A 16 -2.62 -8.64 4.07
CA ASP A 16 -3.25 -9.42 5.14
C ASP A 16 -4.51 -8.71 5.69
N GLN A 17 -4.42 -7.41 5.96
CA GLN A 17 -5.53 -6.63 6.49
C GLN A 17 -6.72 -6.52 5.51
N ARG A 18 -6.48 -6.44 4.19
CA ARG A 18 -7.59 -6.43 3.22
C ARG A 18 -8.35 -7.76 3.19
N PHE A 19 -7.62 -8.87 3.29
CA PHE A 19 -8.18 -10.21 3.18
C PHE A 19 -8.76 -10.73 4.50
N ILE A 20 -8.26 -10.27 5.66
CA ILE A 20 -8.74 -10.73 6.97
C ILE A 20 -10.22 -10.39 7.19
N ASP A 21 -10.63 -9.17 6.85
CA ASP A 21 -12.01 -8.72 7.05
C ASP A 21 -12.98 -9.52 6.17
N GLN A 22 -12.62 -9.73 4.90
CA GLN A 22 -13.45 -10.46 3.94
C GLN A 22 -13.53 -11.96 4.27
N THR A 23 -12.41 -12.58 4.62
CA THR A 23 -12.39 -14.01 5.03
C THR A 23 -13.16 -14.23 6.33
N GLN A 24 -13.06 -13.30 7.28
CA GLN A 24 -13.78 -13.39 8.55
C GLN A 24 -15.31 -13.27 8.35
N ILE A 25 -15.77 -12.36 7.48
CA ILE A 25 -17.19 -12.23 7.17
C ILE A 25 -17.75 -13.54 6.58
N LEU A 26 -17.08 -14.10 5.57
CA LEU A 26 -17.50 -15.35 4.93
C LEU A 26 -17.47 -16.52 5.93
N GLN A 27 -16.43 -16.58 6.76
CA GLN A 27 -16.30 -17.64 7.77
C GLN A 27 -17.40 -17.56 8.83
N ASN A 28 -17.77 -16.35 9.27
CA ASN A 28 -18.87 -16.14 10.20
C ASN A 28 -20.21 -16.60 9.59
N GLN A 29 -20.50 -16.24 8.34
CA GLN A 29 -21.71 -16.69 7.65
C GLN A 29 -21.79 -18.23 7.55
N VAL A 30 -20.67 -18.90 7.24
CA VAL A 30 -20.61 -20.36 7.22
C VAL A 30 -20.88 -20.95 8.61
N ASN A 31 -20.30 -20.35 9.65
CA ASN A 31 -20.45 -20.81 11.03
C ASN A 31 -21.90 -20.64 11.52
N ASP A 32 -22.55 -19.52 11.18
CA ASP A 32 -23.94 -19.25 11.55
C ASP A 32 -24.90 -20.29 10.93
N LEU A 33 -24.75 -20.57 9.63
CA LEU A 33 -25.56 -21.58 8.96
C LEU A 33 -25.34 -22.99 9.54
N LYS A 34 -24.09 -23.35 9.84
CA LYS A 34 -23.77 -24.63 10.49
C LYS A 34 -24.33 -24.72 11.91
N SER A 35 -24.30 -23.61 12.65
CA SER A 35 -24.84 -23.55 14.01
C SER A 35 -26.35 -23.71 14.04
N ASP A 36 -27.09 -23.15 13.07
CA ASP A 36 -28.55 -23.38 12.95
C ASP A 36 -28.86 -24.86 12.67
N ILE A 37 -28.09 -25.51 11.78
CA ILE A 37 -28.22 -26.96 11.51
C ILE A 37 -27.99 -27.78 12.77
N GLU A 38 -26.91 -27.51 13.51
CA GLU A 38 -26.59 -28.25 14.73
C GLU A 38 -27.62 -28.01 15.84
N THR A 39 -28.18 -26.80 15.94
CA THR A 39 -29.27 -26.50 16.89
C THR A 39 -30.51 -27.34 16.57
N LYS A 40 -30.90 -27.42 15.29
CA LYS A 40 -32.04 -28.24 14.85
C LYS A 40 -31.77 -29.74 15.02
N ARG A 41 -30.54 -30.19 14.76
CA ARG A 41 -30.10 -31.57 15.00
C ARG A 41 -30.22 -31.94 16.48
N ALA A 42 -29.68 -31.10 17.37
CA ALA A 42 -29.77 -31.30 18.80
C ALA A 42 -31.23 -31.35 19.27
N LYS A 43 -32.11 -30.50 18.72
CA LYS A 43 -33.52 -30.52 19.05
C LYS A 43 -34.22 -31.81 18.62
N ARG A 44 -33.91 -32.31 17.41
CA ARG A 44 -34.40 -33.59 16.91
C ARG A 44 -33.93 -34.75 17.81
N ASP A 45 -32.64 -34.76 18.17
CA ASP A 45 -32.04 -35.80 19.01
C ASP A 45 -32.68 -35.83 20.41
N GLU A 46 -32.94 -34.65 21.00
CA GLU A 46 -33.65 -34.50 22.26
C GLU A 46 -35.07 -35.09 22.17
N LEU A 47 -35.86 -34.71 21.17
CA LEU A 47 -37.23 -35.21 20.98
C LEU A 47 -37.26 -36.72 20.74
N ALA A 48 -36.33 -37.24 19.94
CA ALA A 48 -36.20 -38.67 19.68
C ALA A 48 -35.85 -39.45 20.96
N GLU A 49 -34.98 -38.89 21.80
CA GLU A 49 -34.63 -39.49 23.09
C GLU A 49 -35.82 -39.50 24.06
N ILE A 50 -36.58 -38.40 24.15
CA ILE A 50 -37.80 -38.33 24.97
C ILE A 50 -38.85 -39.35 24.50
N ALA A 51 -38.97 -39.57 23.19
CA ALA A 51 -39.84 -40.61 22.64
C ALA A 51 -39.33 -42.01 23.00
N ARG A 52 -38.03 -42.25 22.95
CA ARG A 52 -37.41 -43.55 23.31
C ARG A 52 -37.65 -43.90 24.78
N GLN A 53 -37.44 -42.95 25.69
CA GLN A 53 -37.68 -43.11 27.12
C GLN A 53 -39.14 -43.45 27.44
N GLU A 54 -40.07 -42.86 26.67
CA GLU A 54 -41.50 -43.20 26.78
C GLU A 54 -41.78 -44.66 26.42
N ALA A 55 -41.17 -45.17 25.35
CA ALA A 55 -41.31 -46.57 24.94
C ALA A 55 -40.67 -47.54 25.95
N ASP A 56 -39.51 -47.19 26.48
CA ASP A 56 -38.76 -47.99 27.46
C ASP A 56 -39.34 -47.92 28.88
N GLY A 57 -40.35 -47.07 29.10
CA GLY A 57 -41.05 -46.89 30.38
C GLY A 57 -40.23 -46.16 31.44
N THR A 58 -39.11 -45.54 31.07
CA THR A 58 -38.32 -44.64 31.92
C THR A 58 -38.77 -43.18 31.80
N GLY A 59 -39.65 -42.89 30.84
CA GLY A 59 -40.28 -41.60 30.64
C GLY A 59 -41.44 -41.31 31.59
N GLY A 60 -42.12 -40.18 31.34
CA GLY A 60 -43.12 -39.62 32.26
C GLY A 60 -44.36 -40.49 32.52
N SER A 61 -44.73 -41.41 31.61
CA SER A 61 -45.84 -42.34 31.88
C SER A 61 -45.46 -43.53 32.77
N MET A 62 -44.16 -43.80 32.95
CA MET A 62 -43.62 -44.99 33.65
C MET A 62 -44.19 -46.32 33.16
N LYS A 63 -44.76 -46.37 31.95
CA LYS A 63 -45.38 -47.56 31.37
C LYS A 63 -44.61 -47.96 30.11
N ARG A 64 -44.02 -49.15 30.14
CA ARG A 64 -43.44 -49.79 28.95
C ARG A 64 -44.54 -50.13 27.95
N ASN A 65 -44.80 -49.22 27.02
CA ASN A 65 -45.68 -49.48 25.89
C ASN A 65 -45.47 -48.43 24.78
N ALA A 66 -45.51 -48.85 23.52
CA ALA A 66 -45.63 -47.97 22.35
C ALA A 66 -47.06 -47.41 22.22
N GLY A 67 -47.58 -46.85 23.31
CA GLY A 67 -48.95 -46.33 23.40
C GLY A 67 -49.14 -44.96 22.72
N PRO A 68 -50.32 -44.34 22.91
CA PRO A 68 -50.65 -43.06 22.27
C PRO A 68 -49.65 -41.93 22.55
N ILE A 69 -49.09 -41.88 23.78
CA ILE A 69 -48.12 -40.86 24.19
C ILE A 69 -46.80 -41.02 23.42
N TYR A 70 -46.33 -42.25 23.23
CA TYR A 70 -45.16 -42.54 22.41
C TYR A 70 -45.38 -42.08 20.97
N GLN A 71 -46.55 -42.36 20.39
CA GLN A 71 -46.86 -41.97 19.00
C GLN A 71 -46.85 -40.45 18.80
N ILE A 72 -47.38 -39.68 19.77
CA ILE A 72 -47.34 -38.21 19.72
C ILE A 72 -45.89 -37.71 19.77
N LYS A 73 -45.09 -38.18 20.74
CA LYS A 73 -43.69 -37.78 20.89
C LYS A 73 -42.83 -38.18 19.68
N LYS A 74 -43.12 -39.34 19.09
CA LYS A 74 -42.49 -39.77 17.85
C LYS A 74 -42.87 -38.86 16.68
N ALA A 75 -44.14 -38.49 16.55
CA ALA A 75 -44.57 -37.55 15.51
C ALA A 75 -43.89 -36.17 15.65
N ASP A 76 -43.66 -35.70 16.87
CA ASP A 76 -42.89 -34.47 17.13
C ASP A 76 -41.42 -34.61 16.67
N ALA A 77 -40.79 -35.75 16.97
CA ALA A 77 -39.42 -36.05 16.50
C ALA A 77 -39.34 -36.18 14.97
N ASP A 78 -40.33 -36.83 14.34
CA ASP A 78 -40.41 -36.99 12.88
C ASP A 78 -40.64 -35.63 12.18
N LYS A 79 -41.42 -34.74 12.79
CA LYS A 79 -41.58 -33.35 12.32
C LYS A 79 -40.27 -32.58 12.42
N ALA A 80 -39.57 -32.66 13.56
CA ALA A 80 -38.27 -32.03 13.73
C ALA A 80 -37.22 -32.56 12.74
N GLN A 81 -37.27 -33.86 12.40
CA GLN A 81 -36.43 -34.44 11.35
C GLN A 81 -36.72 -33.82 9.98
N THR A 82 -38.01 -33.66 9.63
CA THR A 82 -38.40 -33.04 8.36
C THR A 82 -37.93 -31.58 8.26
N GLU A 83 -38.01 -30.82 9.35
CA GLU A 83 -37.52 -29.43 9.42
C GLU A 83 -35.99 -29.35 9.31
N LEU A 84 -35.27 -30.31 9.92
CA LEU A 84 -33.82 -30.44 9.80
C LEU A 84 -33.42 -30.74 8.35
N ASP A 85 -34.08 -31.71 7.71
CA ASP A 85 -33.77 -32.12 6.34
C ASP A 85 -34.01 -30.97 5.35
N ALA A 86 -35.12 -30.22 5.51
CA ALA A 86 -35.39 -29.04 4.72
C ALA A 86 -34.33 -27.93 4.93
N SER A 87 -33.86 -27.75 6.16
CA SER A 87 -32.80 -26.78 6.48
C SER A 87 -31.47 -27.18 5.86
N ILE A 88 -31.09 -28.45 5.93
CA ILE A 88 -29.88 -28.99 5.29
C ILE A 88 -29.95 -28.79 3.78
N GLN A 89 -31.08 -29.13 3.15
CA GLN A 89 -31.26 -28.96 1.71
C GLN A 89 -31.13 -27.50 1.26
N ASN A 90 -31.59 -26.55 2.07
CA ASN A 90 -31.50 -25.13 1.75
C ASN A 90 -30.10 -24.53 2.02
N TYR A 91 -29.49 -24.91 3.15
CA TYR A 91 -28.24 -24.29 3.59
C TYR A 91 -26.98 -24.95 3.02
N GLN A 92 -27.00 -26.26 2.74
CA GLN A 92 -25.82 -26.95 2.22
C GLN A 92 -25.28 -26.31 0.93
N PRO A 93 -26.11 -25.99 -0.09
CA PRO A 93 -25.63 -25.30 -1.28
C PRO A 93 -25.07 -23.90 -1.00
N GLN A 94 -25.57 -23.21 0.03
CA GLN A 94 -25.08 -21.89 0.43
C GLN A 94 -23.73 -22.00 1.12
N ILE A 95 -23.57 -22.98 2.02
CA ILE A 95 -22.30 -23.31 2.67
C ILE A 95 -21.24 -23.65 1.61
N ASP A 96 -21.58 -24.50 0.64
CA ASP A 96 -20.64 -24.91 -0.40
C ASP A 96 -20.18 -23.73 -1.26
N ARG A 97 -21.09 -22.80 -1.59
CA ARG A 97 -20.76 -21.56 -2.30
C ARG A 97 -19.83 -20.66 -1.49
N LEU A 98 -20.17 -20.40 -0.22
CA LEU A 98 -19.35 -19.57 0.67
C LEU A 98 -17.96 -20.18 0.90
N GLN A 99 -17.86 -21.51 1.03
CA GLN A 99 -16.58 -22.21 1.15
C GLN A 99 -15.74 -22.12 -0.12
N THR A 100 -16.38 -22.19 -1.29
CA THR A 100 -15.71 -22.00 -2.58
C THR A 100 -15.17 -20.57 -2.70
N GLU A 101 -15.98 -19.57 -2.31
CA GLU A 101 -15.58 -18.17 -2.30
C GLU A 101 -14.40 -17.92 -1.34
N LEU A 102 -14.45 -18.49 -0.14
CA LEU A 102 -13.35 -18.43 0.83
C LEU A 102 -12.06 -19.05 0.28
N THR A 103 -12.17 -20.19 -0.42
CA THR A 103 -11.03 -20.85 -1.07
C THR A 103 -10.43 -19.97 -2.17
N ASN A 104 -11.27 -19.39 -3.03
CA ASN A 104 -10.84 -18.48 -4.09
C ASN A 104 -10.14 -17.24 -3.52
N LEU A 105 -10.70 -16.67 -2.45
CA LEU A 105 -10.17 -15.50 -1.80
C LEU A 105 -8.79 -15.77 -1.16
N ASN A 106 -8.63 -16.92 -0.51
CA ASN A 106 -7.32 -17.37 -0.01
C ASN A 106 -6.32 -17.58 -1.14
N GLN A 107 -6.75 -18.13 -2.27
CA GLN A 107 -5.88 -18.30 -3.44
C GLN A 107 -5.46 -16.95 -4.02
N GLN A 108 -6.37 -15.98 -4.11
CA GLN A 108 -6.06 -14.60 -4.53
C GLN A 108 -5.04 -13.95 -3.59
N LYS A 109 -5.23 -14.08 -2.27
CA LYS A 109 -4.25 -13.64 -1.28
C LYS A 109 -2.88 -14.26 -1.50
N SER A 110 -2.80 -15.58 -1.68
CA SER A 110 -1.54 -16.27 -1.94
C SER A 110 -0.86 -15.81 -3.24
N MET A 111 -1.65 -15.54 -4.30
CA MET A 111 -1.13 -15.00 -5.56
C MET A 111 -0.60 -13.57 -5.40
N GLU A 112 -1.29 -12.70 -4.66
CA GLU A 112 -0.81 -11.35 -4.37
C GLU A 112 0.49 -11.37 -3.57
N LEU A 113 0.57 -12.20 -2.52
CA LEU A 113 1.80 -12.36 -1.72
C LEU A 113 2.96 -12.92 -2.56
N ALA A 114 2.71 -13.89 -3.43
CA ALA A 114 3.72 -14.41 -4.35
C ALA A 114 4.12 -13.38 -5.43
N GLY A 115 3.23 -12.44 -5.76
CA GLY A 115 3.45 -11.34 -6.69
C GLY A 115 4.30 -10.20 -6.14
N ILE A 116 4.55 -10.15 -4.83
CA ILE A 116 5.51 -9.22 -4.21
C ILE A 116 6.89 -9.58 -4.73
N LYS A 117 7.29 -8.92 -5.82
CA LYS A 117 8.64 -9.03 -6.36
C LYS A 117 9.57 -8.44 -5.32
N ARG A 118 10.40 -9.29 -4.73
CA ARG A 118 11.64 -8.87 -4.09
C ARG A 118 12.55 -8.35 -5.19
N ASN A 119 12.30 -7.13 -5.66
CA ASN A 119 13.25 -6.50 -6.54
C ASN A 119 14.49 -6.32 -5.66
N PRO A 120 15.64 -6.92 -5.99
CA PRO A 120 16.86 -6.59 -5.29
C PRO A 120 17.05 -5.10 -5.56
N TRP A 121 16.79 -4.27 -4.56
CA TRP A 121 17.08 -2.86 -4.59
C TRP A 121 18.61 -2.71 -4.50
N ASP A 122 19.30 -3.20 -5.52
CA ASP A 122 20.74 -3.13 -5.63
C ASP A 122 21.10 -1.93 -6.50
N GLY A 123 21.83 -0.99 -5.92
CA GLY A 123 22.30 0.21 -6.60
C GLY A 123 22.09 1.52 -5.85
N MET A 124 22.50 2.60 -6.53
CA MET A 124 22.59 3.95 -5.98
C MET A 124 21.22 4.55 -5.56
N ALA A 125 20.12 4.14 -6.22
CA ALA A 125 18.78 4.58 -5.86
C ALA A 125 18.34 4.07 -4.48
N ALA A 126 18.68 2.83 -4.13
CA ALA A 126 18.40 2.25 -2.82
C ALA A 126 19.22 2.93 -1.71
N GLN A 127 20.48 3.26 -2.02
CA GLN A 127 21.36 3.99 -1.10
C GLN A 127 20.86 5.42 -0.86
N LEU A 128 20.41 6.12 -1.92
CA LEU A 128 19.84 7.47 -1.81
C LEU A 128 18.53 7.48 -1.02
N GLU A 129 17.65 6.50 -1.25
CA GLU A 129 16.38 6.39 -0.53
C GLU A 129 16.58 6.01 0.95
N ALA A 130 17.50 5.09 1.25
CA ALA A 130 17.88 4.77 2.62
C ALA A 130 18.47 5.99 3.34
N LEU A 131 19.35 6.75 2.68
CA LEU A 131 19.94 7.96 3.21
C LEU A 131 18.89 9.06 3.46
N ARG A 132 17.89 9.19 2.56
CA ARG A 132 16.74 10.09 2.74
C ARG A 132 15.90 9.72 3.97
N GLN A 133 15.57 8.43 4.13
CA GLN A 133 14.71 7.95 5.21
C GLN A 133 15.41 8.01 6.57
N ILE A 134 16.67 7.59 6.67
CA ILE A 134 17.49 7.73 7.89
C ILE A 134 17.62 9.22 8.29
N SER A 135 17.72 10.11 7.30
CA SER A 135 17.73 11.54 7.56
C SER A 135 16.40 12.04 8.14
N ILE A 136 15.25 11.49 7.72
CA ILE A 136 13.93 11.89 8.26
C ILE A 136 13.76 11.44 9.72
N GLU A 137 14.22 10.23 10.05
CA GLU A 137 14.06 9.66 11.38
C GLU A 137 15.04 10.25 12.41
N ASN A 138 16.22 10.70 11.98
CA ASN A 138 17.23 11.27 12.86
C ASN A 138 17.72 12.64 12.38
N ARG A 139 17.30 13.68 13.11
CA ARG A 139 17.67 15.08 12.83
C ARG A 139 19.20 15.31 12.83
N ALA A 140 19.96 14.56 13.62
CA ALA A 140 21.42 14.67 13.64
C ALA A 140 22.03 14.14 12.33
N ILE A 141 21.49 13.05 11.79
CA ILE A 141 21.96 12.46 10.53
C ILE A 141 21.56 13.34 9.33
N TYR A 142 20.37 13.95 9.37
CA TYR A 142 19.97 14.94 8.36
C TYR A 142 20.94 16.12 8.28
N LEU A 143 21.31 16.69 9.44
CA LEU A 143 22.28 17.78 9.50
C LEU A 143 23.66 17.35 8.99
N ALA A 144 24.11 16.15 9.35
CA ALA A 144 25.37 15.61 8.84
C ALA A 144 25.36 15.41 7.32
N ASN A 145 24.27 14.91 6.75
CA ASN A 145 24.10 14.73 5.31
C ASN A 145 24.16 16.08 4.56
N ILE A 146 23.37 17.08 5.01
CA ILE A 146 23.43 18.44 4.44
C ILE A 146 24.84 19.01 4.54
N PHE A 147 25.51 18.81 5.67
CA PHE A 147 26.88 19.28 5.87
C PHE A 147 27.86 18.65 4.87
N ILE A 148 27.77 17.34 4.63
CA ILE A 148 28.62 16.64 3.64
C ILE A 148 28.34 17.14 2.22
N ILE A 149 27.07 17.30 1.83
CA ILE A 149 26.70 17.85 0.51
C ILE A 149 27.26 19.27 0.35
N ALA A 150 27.07 20.12 1.36
CA ALA A 150 27.58 21.49 1.35
C ALA A 150 29.11 21.54 1.28
N LEU A 151 29.80 20.61 1.94
CA LEU A 151 31.26 20.48 1.86
C LEU A 151 31.72 20.17 0.44
N PHE A 152 31.08 19.23 -0.25
CA PHE A 152 31.41 18.92 -1.65
C PHE A 152 31.15 20.10 -2.58
N ILE A 153 30.01 20.80 -2.42
CA ILE A 153 29.72 22.02 -3.18
C ILE A 153 30.80 23.08 -2.94
N MET A 154 31.20 23.29 -1.68
CA MET A 154 32.25 24.24 -1.34
C MET A 154 33.62 23.85 -1.93
N LEU A 155 33.94 22.55 -1.98
CA LEU A 155 35.19 22.07 -2.56
C LEU A 155 35.20 22.27 -4.08
N GLU A 156 34.15 21.86 -4.78
CA GLU A 156 34.01 21.99 -6.23
C GLU A 156 33.94 23.47 -6.67
N CYS A 157 33.27 24.33 -5.89
CA CYS A 157 33.19 25.76 -6.15
C CYS A 157 34.38 26.56 -5.60
N SER A 158 35.31 25.93 -4.87
CA SER A 158 36.47 26.59 -4.27
C SER A 158 37.28 27.40 -5.29
N PRO A 159 37.61 26.87 -6.50
CA PRO A 159 38.36 27.65 -7.49
C PRO A 159 37.63 28.93 -7.95
N VAL A 160 36.29 28.86 -8.07
CA VAL A 160 35.46 30.01 -8.45
C VAL A 160 35.44 31.05 -7.34
N ILE A 161 35.23 30.61 -6.09
CA ILE A 161 35.23 31.49 -4.92
C ILE A 161 36.60 32.17 -4.76
N VAL A 162 37.68 31.43 -4.89
CA VAL A 162 39.05 31.96 -4.86
C VAL A 162 39.29 32.94 -6.00
N LYS A 163 38.80 32.64 -7.21
CA LYS A 163 38.94 33.56 -8.36
C LYS A 163 38.17 34.87 -8.16
N ILE A 164 37.01 34.84 -7.51
CA ILE A 164 36.23 36.05 -7.17
C ILE A 164 36.93 36.88 -6.07
N MET A 165 37.55 36.22 -5.09
CA MET A 165 38.24 36.91 -3.99
C MET A 165 39.67 37.36 -4.34
N ALA A 166 40.26 36.81 -5.40
CA ALA A 166 41.60 37.17 -5.82
C ALA A 166 41.66 38.63 -6.29
N SER A 167 42.72 39.33 -5.89
CA SER A 167 43.04 40.66 -6.40
C SER A 167 43.32 40.64 -7.91
N ARG A 168 43.17 41.80 -8.57
CA ARG A 168 43.49 41.97 -9.99
C ARG A 168 44.84 41.34 -10.34
N GLY A 169 44.83 40.46 -11.35
CA GLY A 169 46.01 39.78 -11.84
C GLY A 169 46.37 40.16 -13.29
N PRO A 170 47.51 39.68 -13.81
CA PRO A 170 47.98 40.01 -15.15
C PRO A 170 46.99 39.64 -16.27
N TYR A 171 46.16 38.61 -16.05
CA TYR A 171 45.09 38.24 -16.98
C TYR A 171 43.97 39.28 -17.05
N ASP A 172 43.67 39.93 -15.92
CA ASP A 172 42.64 40.97 -15.86
C ASP A 172 43.12 42.22 -16.60
N ASP A 173 44.43 42.53 -16.54
CA ASP A 173 45.04 43.62 -17.31
C ASP A 173 45.02 43.35 -18.82
N LEU A 174 45.31 42.11 -19.24
CA LEU A 174 45.22 41.70 -20.64
C LEU A 174 43.77 41.75 -21.16
N LEU A 175 42.81 41.36 -20.32
CA LEU A 175 41.39 41.47 -20.63
C LEU A 175 40.99 42.94 -20.77
N GLU A 176 41.44 43.81 -19.86
CA GLU A 176 41.16 45.25 -19.89
C GLU A 176 41.67 45.91 -21.19
N ILE A 177 42.89 45.57 -21.65
CA ILE A 177 43.41 46.06 -22.94
C ILE A 177 42.49 45.65 -24.10
N ARG A 178 42.02 44.40 -24.09
CA ARG A 178 41.15 43.87 -25.14
C ARG A 178 39.79 44.55 -25.13
N GLU A 179 39.20 44.74 -23.95
CA GLU A 179 37.94 45.46 -23.77
C GLU A 179 38.07 46.93 -24.21
N HIS A 180 39.17 47.60 -23.85
CA HIS A 180 39.47 48.96 -24.29
C HIS A 180 39.65 49.08 -25.80
N PHE A 181 40.29 48.09 -26.45
CA PHE A 181 40.41 48.07 -27.91
C PHE A 181 39.01 48.07 -28.59
N PHE A 182 38.11 47.20 -28.14
CA PHE A 182 36.75 47.15 -28.69
C PHE A 182 35.97 48.43 -28.39
N LYS A 183 36.15 49.01 -27.20
CA LYS A 183 35.52 50.27 -26.81
C LYS A 183 35.98 51.43 -27.70
N ASN A 184 37.28 51.56 -27.95
CA ASN A 184 37.85 52.60 -28.82
C ASN A 184 37.40 52.41 -30.27
N HIS A 185 37.46 51.18 -30.78
CA HIS A 185 37.01 50.88 -32.14
C HIS A 185 35.52 51.21 -32.34
N ASN A 186 34.69 50.96 -31.33
CA ASN A 186 33.27 51.34 -31.37
C ASN A 186 33.10 52.87 -31.37
N LEU A 187 33.85 53.60 -30.53
CA LEU A 187 33.82 55.06 -30.51
C LEU A 187 34.25 55.67 -31.85
N GLU A 188 35.30 55.14 -32.48
CA GLU A 188 35.76 55.57 -33.81
C GLU A 188 34.67 55.38 -34.87
N LYS A 189 34.02 54.20 -34.89
CA LYS A 189 32.91 53.92 -35.82
C LYS A 189 31.73 54.85 -35.63
N ILE A 190 31.33 55.10 -34.37
CA ILE A 190 30.23 56.02 -34.07
C ILE A 190 30.57 57.43 -34.54
N ALA A 191 31.77 57.94 -34.22
CA ALA A 191 32.20 59.27 -34.64
C ALA A 191 32.27 59.41 -36.17
N GLN A 192 32.72 58.37 -36.87
CA GLN A 192 32.71 58.33 -38.32
C GLN A 192 31.27 58.40 -38.88
N MET A 193 30.36 57.59 -38.34
CA MET A 193 28.94 57.61 -38.74
C MET A 193 28.29 58.99 -38.51
N ASP A 194 28.58 59.63 -37.38
CA ASP A 194 28.06 60.97 -37.04
C ASP A 194 28.61 62.03 -38.00
N TYR A 195 29.91 61.98 -38.31
CA TYR A 195 30.54 62.89 -39.29
C TYR A 195 29.94 62.72 -40.68
N GLU A 196 29.83 61.48 -41.18
CA GLU A 196 29.22 61.18 -42.48
C GLU A 196 27.77 61.66 -42.54
N THR A 197 27.01 61.46 -41.46
CA THR A 197 25.63 61.95 -41.34
C THR A 197 25.58 63.48 -41.40
N ARG A 198 26.46 64.17 -40.66
CA ARG A 198 26.52 65.63 -40.64
C ARG A 198 26.88 66.22 -42.00
N GLU A 199 27.87 65.66 -42.69
CA GLU A 199 28.26 66.13 -44.03
C GLU A 199 27.15 65.89 -45.07
N ARG A 200 26.41 64.78 -44.99
CA ARG A 200 25.23 64.54 -45.86
C ARG A 200 24.10 65.55 -45.62
N LEU A 201 23.92 66.00 -44.38
CA LEU A 201 22.88 66.96 -44.02
C LEU A 201 23.25 68.42 -44.34
N LYS A 202 24.55 68.73 -44.46
CA LYS A 202 25.08 70.07 -44.73
C LYS A 202 24.48 70.77 -45.97
N PRO A 203 24.32 70.14 -47.15
CA PRO A 203 23.69 70.78 -48.31
C PRO A 203 22.17 70.95 -48.18
N LEU A 204 21.52 70.32 -47.19
CA LEU A 204 20.08 70.46 -46.93
C LEU A 204 19.77 71.59 -45.91
N LEU A 205 20.79 72.08 -45.21
CA LEU A 205 20.68 73.06 -44.12
C LEU A 205 21.30 74.43 -44.47
N GLY A 206 21.84 74.60 -45.68
CA GLY A 206 22.33 75.87 -46.22
C GLY A 206 21.49 76.32 -47.40
#